data_AF-A0A961YJU6-F1
#
_entry.id   AF-A0A961YJU6-F1
#
_cell.length_a   1.000
_cell.length_b   1.000
_cell.length_c   1.000
_cell.angle_alpha   90.00
_cell.angle_beta   90.00
_cell.angle_gamma   90.00
#
_symmetry.space_group_name_H-M   'P 1'
#
loop_
_entity.id
_entity.type
_entity.pdbx_description
1 polymer ?
#
loop_
_entity_poly.entity_id
_entity_poly.type
_entity_poly.pdbx_seq_one_letter_code
_entity_poly.pdbx_strand_id
1 'polypeptide(L)'
;PNKLAGVIALFSAIAVLFVLPWLDTSRVRSAKFRPIYRQFFWIFVVVCVGLGYLGSQPAEGGFVIASRILTAYYFIHFLVILPVIGLIERPKPLPNSISESVLQKSGAAAAATATGSEG
;
A
#
# COMPACT_ATOMS: atom_id res chain seq x y z
N PRO A 1 21.20 -21.71 1.02
CA PRO A 1 20.61 -20.76 2.00
C PRO A 1 21.63 -20.46 3.11
N ASN A 2 21.88 -19.16 3.39
CA ASN A 2 22.88 -18.73 4.38
C ASN A 2 22.16 -18.23 5.64
N LYS A 3 22.48 -18.79 6.82
CA LYS A 3 21.86 -18.39 8.10
C LYS A 3 21.98 -16.88 8.37
N LEU A 4 23.16 -16.32 8.08
CA LEU A 4 23.44 -14.90 8.25
C LEU A 4 22.58 -14.00 7.34
N ALA A 5 22.37 -14.39 6.08
CA ALA A 5 21.55 -13.61 5.15
C ALA A 5 20.08 -13.55 5.60
N GLY A 6 19.56 -14.63 6.18
CA GLY A 6 18.21 -14.65 6.76
C GLY A 6 18.05 -13.69 7.93
N VAL A 7 19.03 -13.65 8.85
CA VAL A 7 19.02 -12.71 9.98
C VAL A 7 19.09 -11.27 9.50
N ILE A 8 19.98 -10.97 8.54
CA ILE A 8 20.06 -9.63 7.94
C ILE A 8 18.72 -9.24 7.31
N ALA A 9 18.08 -10.15 6.57
CA ALA A 9 16.77 -9.89 5.97
C ALA A 9 15.70 -9.60 7.04
N LEU A 10 15.70 -10.32 8.17
CA LEU A 10 14.78 -10.07 9.27
C LEU A 10 14.94 -8.66 9.86
N PHE A 11 16.17 -8.27 10.20
CA PHE A 11 16.44 -6.93 10.73
C PHE A 11 16.16 -5.85 9.68
N SER A 12 16.49 -6.11 8.41
CA SER A 12 16.25 -5.18 7.31
C SER A 12 14.75 -4.95 7.08
N ALA A 13 13.92 -5.97 7.25
CA ALA A 13 12.46 -5.85 7.12
C ALA A 13 11.88 -4.90 8.17
N ILE A 14 12.41 -4.93 9.39
CA ILE A 14 12.02 -4.00 10.46
C ILE A 14 12.61 -2.61 10.19
N ALA A 15 13.89 -2.53 9.82
CA ALA A 15 14.60 -1.28 9.56
C ALA A 15 13.94 -0.47 8.43
N VAL A 16 13.43 -1.12 7.39
CA VAL A 16 12.80 -0.43 6.25
C VAL A 16 11.59 0.41 6.67
N LEU A 17 10.88 0.01 7.72
CA LEU A 17 9.74 0.77 8.26
C LEU A 17 10.16 2.12 8.87
N PHE A 18 11.39 2.22 9.39
CA PHE A 18 11.94 3.48 9.91
C PHE A 18 12.44 4.41 8.82
N VAL A 19 12.88 3.86 7.68
CA VAL A 19 13.31 4.65 6.51
C VAL A 19 12.12 5.08 5.65
N LEU A 20 10.95 4.50 5.89
CA LEU A 20 9.71 4.74 5.18
C LEU A 20 9.31 6.23 5.08
N PRO A 21 9.46 7.09 6.11
CA PRO A 21 9.18 8.52 6.00
C PRO A 21 10.04 9.26 4.96
N TRP A 22 11.24 8.74 4.65
CA TRP A 22 12.11 9.29 3.62
C TRP A 22 11.85 8.68 2.23
N LEU A 23 11.43 7.40 2.18
CA LEU A 23 11.10 6.69 0.94
C LEU A 23 9.73 7.08 0.38
N ASP A 24 8.75 7.38 1.23
CA ASP A 24 7.47 7.96 0.81
C ASP A 24 7.62 9.47 0.58
N THR A 25 8.21 9.84 -0.55
CA THR A 25 8.50 11.23 -0.94
C THR A 25 7.23 12.04 -1.29
N SER A 26 6.05 11.45 -1.04
CA SER A 26 4.81 11.92 -1.61
C SER A 26 4.19 13.04 -0.74
N ARG A 27 4.00 14.23 -1.35
CA ARG A 27 3.48 15.44 -0.67
C ARG A 27 2.02 15.34 -0.20
N VAL A 28 1.33 14.23 -0.52
CA VAL A 28 -0.10 14.03 -0.21
C VAL A 28 -0.22 12.85 0.74
N ARG A 29 -0.47 13.15 2.02
CA ARG A 29 -0.56 12.19 3.12
C ARG A 29 -1.70 11.18 2.97
N SER A 30 -2.68 11.46 2.11
CA SER A 30 -3.84 10.59 1.93
C SER A 30 -3.72 9.73 0.67
N ALA A 31 -3.59 8.42 0.88
CA ALA A 31 -3.64 7.40 -0.18
C ALA A 31 -4.96 7.39 -0.98
N LYS A 32 -6.01 8.06 -0.48
CA LYS A 32 -7.30 8.17 -1.17
C LYS A 32 -7.22 8.97 -2.48
N PHE A 33 -6.31 9.93 -2.54
CA PHE A 33 -6.12 10.81 -3.71
C PHE A 33 -5.02 10.30 -4.67
N ARG A 34 -4.46 9.12 -4.38
CA ARG A 34 -3.37 8.45 -5.10
C ARG A 34 -3.82 7.07 -5.62
N PRO A 35 -4.49 7.01 -6.79
CA PRO A 35 -5.06 5.76 -7.29
C PRO A 35 -4.02 4.67 -7.60
N ILE A 36 -2.81 5.06 -8.04
CA ILE A 36 -1.73 4.11 -8.36
C ILE A 36 -1.13 3.56 -7.06
N TYR A 37 -0.82 4.44 -6.09
CA TYR A 37 -0.38 4.01 -4.76
C TYR A 37 -1.35 3.02 -4.11
N ARG A 38 -2.67 3.30 -4.20
CA ARG A 38 -3.70 2.42 -3.63
C ARG A 38 -3.64 1.00 -4.21
N GLN A 39 -3.40 0.86 -5.51
CA GLN A 39 -3.31 -0.46 -6.15
C GLN A 39 -2.09 -1.25 -5.62
N PHE A 40 -0.92 -0.63 -5.60
CA PHE A 40 0.31 -1.26 -5.11
C PHE A 40 0.25 -1.59 -3.61
N PHE A 41 -0.43 -0.75 -2.82
CA PHE A 41 -0.70 -1.03 -1.41
C PHE A 41 -1.52 -2.31 -1.23
N TRP A 42 -2.59 -2.50 -2.02
CA TRP A 42 -3.38 -3.75 -1.94
C TRP A 42 -2.57 -4.98 -2.38
N ILE A 43 -1.73 -4.85 -3.40
CA ILE A 43 -0.81 -5.93 -3.79
C ILE A 43 0.16 -6.25 -2.64
N PHE A 44 0.69 -5.23 -1.97
CA PHE A 44 1.55 -5.41 -0.79
C PHE A 44 0.83 -6.11 0.36
N VAL A 45 -0.44 -5.79 0.64
CA VAL A 45 -1.25 -6.50 1.63
C VAL A 45 -1.36 -7.99 1.28
N VAL A 46 -1.63 -8.32 0.01
CA VAL A 46 -1.67 -9.72 -0.45
C VAL A 46 -0.31 -10.40 -0.26
N VAL A 47 0.80 -9.71 -0.53
CA VAL A 47 2.15 -10.24 -0.30
C VAL A 47 2.41 -10.49 1.19
N CYS A 48 2.01 -9.59 2.08
CA CYS A 48 2.16 -9.77 3.53
C CYS A 48 1.37 -10.97 4.04
N VAL A 49 0.12 -11.13 3.60
CA VAL A 49 -0.71 -12.30 3.95
C VAL A 49 -0.09 -13.58 3.37
N GLY A 50 0.38 -13.52 2.12
CA GLY A 50 1.09 -14.63 1.47
C GLY A 50 2.35 -15.05 2.22
N LEU A 51 3.21 -14.11 2.61
CA LEU A 51 4.40 -14.39 3.42
C LEU A 51 4.05 -14.94 4.80
N GLY A 52 3.00 -14.42 5.43
CA GLY A 52 2.51 -14.95 6.70
C GLY A 52 2.05 -16.40 6.57
N TYR A 53 1.32 -16.72 5.49
CA TYR A 53 0.90 -18.09 5.20
C TYR A 53 2.09 -19.00 4.87
N LEU A 54 3.01 -18.58 4.00
CA LEU A 54 4.19 -19.37 3.64
C LEU A 54 5.14 -19.55 4.83
N GLY A 55 5.14 -18.63 5.79
CA GLY A 55 5.89 -18.74 7.04
C GLY A 55 5.41 -19.87 7.96
N SER A 56 4.16 -20.34 7.81
CA SER A 56 3.64 -21.49 8.55
C SER A 56 3.77 -22.83 7.81
N GLN A 57 4.16 -22.80 6.53
CA GLN A 57 4.36 -23.99 5.72
C GLN A 57 5.77 -24.58 5.90
N PRO A 58 5.94 -25.90 5.68
CA PRO A 58 7.26 -26.51 5.68
C PRO A 58 8.14 -25.87 4.59
N ALA A 59 9.41 -25.64 4.92
CA ALA A 59 10.40 -25.02 4.03
C ALA A 59 10.91 -26.00 2.95
N GLU A 60 9.99 -26.63 2.23
CA GLU A 60 10.27 -27.68 1.24
C GLU A 60 9.55 -27.40 -0.09
N GLY A 61 10.12 -27.93 -1.16
CA GLY A 61 9.54 -27.85 -2.50
C GLY A 61 9.28 -26.41 -2.99
N GLY A 62 8.10 -26.20 -3.57
CA GLY A 62 7.71 -24.94 -4.22
C GLY A 62 7.55 -23.75 -3.25
N PHE A 63 7.27 -24.00 -1.97
CA PHE A 63 7.08 -22.94 -0.98
C PHE A 63 8.36 -22.13 -0.72
N VAL A 64 9.52 -22.75 -0.87
CA VAL A 64 10.82 -22.05 -0.74
C VAL A 64 11.02 -21.03 -1.86
N ILE A 65 10.62 -21.37 -3.09
CA ILE A 65 10.76 -20.46 -4.23
C ILE A 65 9.72 -19.34 -4.12
N ALA A 66 8.48 -19.68 -3.79
CA ALA A 66 7.40 -18.71 -3.63
C ALA A 66 7.71 -17.70 -2.51
N SER A 67 8.19 -18.16 -1.35
CA SER A 67 8.58 -17.29 -0.23
C SER A 67 9.72 -16.35 -0.61
N ARG A 68 10.74 -16.82 -1.33
CA ARG A 68 11.83 -15.97 -1.83
C ARG A 68 11.34 -14.87 -2.78
N ILE A 69 10.44 -15.20 -3.71
CA ILE A 69 9.87 -14.22 -4.64
C ILE A 69 9.06 -13.17 -3.88
N LEU A 70 8.22 -13.61 -2.93
CA LEU A 70 7.42 -12.72 -2.10
C LEU A 70 8.29 -11.82 -1.20
N THR A 71 9.36 -12.35 -0.61
CA THR A 71 10.32 -11.56 0.19
C THR A 71 11.04 -10.54 -0.69
N ALA A 72 11.44 -10.91 -1.92
CA ALA A 72 12.03 -9.97 -2.86
C ALA A 72 11.04 -8.84 -3.21
N TYR A 73 9.77 -9.18 -3.49
CA TYR A 73 8.73 -8.18 -3.73
C TYR A 73 8.51 -7.26 -2.53
N TYR A 74 8.54 -7.78 -1.30
CA TYR A 74 8.42 -6.99 -0.08
C TYR A 74 9.47 -5.86 -0.02
N PHE A 75 10.75 -6.19 -0.26
CA PHE A 75 11.81 -5.17 -0.26
C PHE A 75 11.72 -4.22 -1.46
N ILE A 76 11.42 -4.73 -2.65
CA ILE A 76 11.24 -3.90 -3.86
C ILE A 76 10.08 -2.92 -3.67
N HIS A 77 9.02 -3.33 -2.97
CA HIS A 77 7.88 -2.47 -2.68
C HIS A 77 8.32 -1.21 -1.94
N PHE A 78 9.04 -1.37 -0.82
CA PHE A 78 9.49 -0.23 -0.02
C PHE A 78 10.62 0.57 -0.68
N LEU A 79 11.63 -0.11 -1.24
CA LEU A 79 12.86 0.55 -1.71
C LEU A 79 12.74 1.16 -3.10
N VAL A 80 11.84 0.64 -3.95
CA VAL A 80 11.74 1.04 -5.36
C VAL A 80 10.34 1.54 -5.70
N ILE A 81 9.30 0.75 -5.41
CA ILE A 81 7.93 1.09 -5.84
C ILE A 81 7.45 2.37 -5.15
N LEU A 82 7.65 2.52 -3.83
CA LEU A 82 7.27 3.72 -3.11
C LEU A 82 7.92 5.01 -3.64
N PRO A 83 9.26 5.11 -3.77
CA PRO A 83 9.88 6.33 -4.29
C PRO A 83 9.50 6.60 -5.74
N VAL A 84 9.40 5.57 -6.59
CA VAL A 84 9.03 5.72 -8.00
C VAL A 84 7.60 6.23 -8.15
N ILE A 85 6.64 5.67 -7.41
CA ILE A 85 5.25 6.16 -7.42
C ILE A 85 5.17 7.58 -6.85
N GLY A 86 5.90 7.86 -5.76
CA GLY A 86 5.96 9.19 -5.17
C GLY A 86 6.40 10.29 -6.14
N LEU A 87 7.30 9.95 -7.07
CA LEU A 87 7.82 10.86 -8.11
C LEU A 87 6.91 10.96 -9.34
N ILE A 88 6.30 9.86 -9.78
CA ILE A 88 5.55 9.81 -11.06
C ILE A 88 4.07 10.18 -10.86
N GLU A 89 3.49 9.84 -9.71
CA GLU A 89 2.05 9.97 -9.51
C GLU A 89 1.63 11.42 -9.29
N ARG A 90 0.74 11.92 -10.16
CA ARG A 90 0.08 13.22 -10.01
C ARG A 90 -1.13 13.06 -9.08
N PRO A 91 -1.09 13.58 -7.84
CA PRO A 91 -2.20 13.43 -6.90
C PRO A 91 -3.44 14.18 -7.40
N LYS A 92 -4.61 13.60 -7.17
CA LYS A 92 -5.89 14.29 -7.39
C LYS A 92 -5.98 15.52 -6.49
N PRO A 93 -6.66 16.61 -6.93
CA PRO A 93 -6.82 17.80 -6.12
C PRO A 93 -7.47 17.44 -4.79
N LEU A 94 -6.83 17.84 -3.71
CA LEU A 94 -7.37 17.74 -2.36
C LEU A 94 -8.44 18.85 -2.21
N PRO A 95 -9.60 18.57 -1.60
CA PRO A 95 -10.55 19.62 -1.25
C PRO A 95 -9.86 20.63 -0.31
N ASN A 96 -10.04 21.92 -0.58
CA ASN A 96 -9.32 22.99 0.12
C ASN A 96 -9.80 23.18 1.58
N SER A 97 -10.95 22.60 1.96
CA SER A 97 -11.46 22.62 3.32
C SER A 97 -12.34 21.39 3.63
N ILE A 98 -12.33 20.95 4.89
CA ILE A 98 -13.20 19.88 5.43
C ILE A 98 -14.67 20.22 5.14
N SER A 99 -15.06 21.49 5.25
CA SER A 99 -16.42 21.99 5.04
C SER A 99 -16.95 21.68 3.63
N GLU A 100 -16.09 21.75 2.61
CA GLU A 100 -16.47 21.46 1.23
C GLU A 100 -16.72 19.95 1.02
N SER A 101 -15.95 19.08 1.70
CA SER A 101 -16.12 17.63 1.62
C SER A 101 -17.42 17.13 2.28
N VAL A 102 -17.85 17.78 3.37
CA VAL A 102 -19.16 17.47 3.99
C VAL A 102 -20.30 18.10 3.20
N LEU A 103 -20.17 19.32 2.68
CA LEU A 103 -21.18 19.95 1.82
C LEU A 103 -21.42 19.16 0.52
N GLN A 104 -20.35 18.66 -0.11
CA GLN A 104 -20.46 17.83 -1.31
C GLN A 104 -21.15 16.48 -1.02
N LYS A 105 -20.89 15.87 0.15
CA LYS A 105 -21.56 14.64 0.58
C LYS A 105 -23.03 14.87 0.98
N SER A 106 -23.33 15.98 1.65
CA SER A 106 -24.69 16.37 2.01
C SER A 106 -25.53 16.76 0.79
N GLY A 107 -24.94 17.45 -0.20
CA GLY A 107 -25.59 17.77 -1.47
C GLY A 107 -25.89 16.53 -2.31
N ALA A 108 -24.97 15.57 -2.37
CA ALA A 108 -25.21 14.29 -3.03
C ALA A 108 -26.27 13.42 -2.32
N ALA A 109 -26.30 13.47 -0.98
CA ALA A 109 -27.34 12.79 -0.19
C ALA A 109 -28.72 13.43 -0.39
N ALA A 110 -28.80 14.76 -0.44
CA ALA A 110 -30.04 15.49 -0.68
C ALA A 110 -30.59 15.26 -2.10
N ALA A 111 -29.71 15.20 -3.11
CA ALA A 111 -30.09 14.87 -4.49
C ALA A 111 -30.63 13.43 -4.61
N ALA A 112 -30.02 12.45 -3.94
CA ALA A 112 -30.47 11.07 -3.95
C ALA A 112 -31.84 10.87 -3.27
N THR A 113 -32.14 11.65 -2.22
CA THR A 113 -33.47 11.64 -1.58
C THR A 113 -34.55 12.32 -2.43
N ALA A 114 -34.20 13.28 -3.29
CA ALA A 114 -35.16 13.93 -4.18
C ALA A 114 -35.58 13.02 -5.35
N THR A 115 -34.68 12.18 -5.86
CA THR A 115 -34.99 11.25 -6.98
C THR A 115 -35.72 9.99 -6.53
N GLY A 116 -35.78 9.69 -5.23
CA GLY A 116 -36.50 8.54 -4.68
C GLY A 116 -37.99 8.76 -4.41
N SER A 117 -38.53 9.94 -4.72
CA SER A 117 -39.92 10.33 -4.42
C SER A 117 -40.87 10.31 -5.63
N GLU A 118 -40.43 9.88 -6.82
CA GLU A 118 -41.24 9.84 -8.05
C GLU A 118 -41.61 8.41 -8.52
N GLY A 119 -41.58 7.42 -7.63
CA GLY A 119 -42.00 6.03 -7.90
C GLY A 119 -43.29 5.64 -7.20
#